data_AF-A0AAD4P9Q1-F1
#
_entry.id   AF-A0AAD4P9Q1-F1
#
_cell.length_a   1.000
_cell.length_b   1.000
_cell.length_c   1.000
_cell.angle_alpha   90.00
_cell.angle_beta   90.00
_cell.angle_gamma   90.00
#
_symmetry.space_group_name_H-M   'P 1'
#
loop_
_entity.id
_entity.type
_entity.pdbx_description
1 polymer ?
#
loop_
_entity_poly.entity_id
_entity_poly.type
_entity_poly.pdbx_seq_one_letter_code
_entity_poly.pdbx_strand_id
1 'polypeptide(L)'
;MEAATSSRILPQINFNQNSTLLRSEAKLISACLNSSQNSISNSKRNLVARGLSMSPLVQEGFVGRTFCSAGVCTYPAGAIESHSDIAEERIGVILLNLGGPDTLHDVQPFLFNLFADPDIIRLPRLFGFLQRPLAQLISVLRAPKSKEGYAAIGGGSPLRKITDEQASAIKMALQAKEVPANVYVAMRYWHPFTEEAVHQIKRDRITKLVVLPLYPQYSISTTGSSIRVLRDMFMNDAYLSRVPVAIIQSWYQREGYIKSMSDLIEKELQTFPKPEEAMIFFSAHGVPVSYVENAGDPYKDQMEDCIFLIMQELKSRGIFNDHTLAYQSRVGPVQWLKPYTDEVLIELGKQGVKSLLAVPVSFVSEHIETLEEIDMEYRELALESGVVHWGRVPALNCTSSFITDMADAVIEALPSAMAISTPNATTEEAENDLLGYGIKLAFGSILAFILLLFPRVISAFKNYIV
;
A
#
# COMPACT_ATOMS: atom_id res chain seq x y z
N MET A 1 -22.66 6.17 -59.85
CA MET A 1 -24.11 6.19 -60.13
C MET A 1 -24.82 5.66 -58.91
N GLU A 2 -25.71 6.49 -58.36
CA GLU A 2 -26.77 6.22 -57.37
C GLU A 2 -26.38 5.61 -56.02
N ALA A 3 -26.10 6.52 -55.07
CA ALA A 3 -26.28 6.29 -53.64
C ALA A 3 -27.68 6.81 -53.24
N ALA A 4 -28.49 5.93 -52.65
CA ALA A 4 -29.78 6.27 -52.07
C ALA A 4 -29.66 6.40 -50.54
N THR A 5 -30.03 7.57 -50.06
CA THR A 5 -30.33 7.95 -48.68
C THR A 5 -31.39 7.07 -48.02
N SER A 6 -31.16 6.67 -46.76
CA SER A 6 -32.25 6.64 -45.77
C SER A 6 -31.70 6.74 -44.34
N SER A 7 -32.08 7.83 -43.70
CA SER A 7 -31.96 8.16 -42.29
C SER A 7 -32.87 7.29 -41.41
N ARG A 8 -32.40 6.87 -40.23
CA ARG A 8 -33.25 6.68 -39.04
C ARG A 8 -32.42 6.68 -37.74
N ILE A 9 -32.39 7.85 -37.11
CA ILE A 9 -32.75 8.14 -35.70
C ILE A 9 -32.18 7.18 -34.63
N LEU A 10 -31.12 7.66 -33.96
CA LEU A 10 -30.67 7.22 -32.63
C LEU A 10 -31.60 7.80 -31.54
N PRO A 11 -31.99 7.04 -30.51
CA PRO A 11 -32.75 7.59 -29.39
C PRO A 11 -31.84 8.41 -28.46
N GLN A 12 -32.19 9.68 -28.31
CA GLN A 12 -31.69 10.54 -27.24
C GLN A 12 -32.15 10.02 -25.88
N ILE A 13 -31.21 9.69 -25.00
CA ILE A 13 -31.49 9.49 -23.58
C ILE A 13 -31.41 10.87 -22.92
N ASN A 14 -32.59 11.39 -22.61
CA ASN A 14 -32.79 12.69 -22.01
C ASN A 14 -32.63 12.57 -20.48
N PHE A 15 -31.58 13.17 -19.93
CA PHE A 15 -31.38 13.40 -18.50
C PHE A 15 -32.35 14.50 -18.03
N ASN A 16 -33.57 14.13 -17.61
CA ASN A 16 -34.36 15.01 -16.76
C ASN A 16 -35.54 14.27 -16.10
N GLN A 17 -35.28 13.64 -14.94
CA GLN A 17 -36.32 13.30 -13.95
C GLN A 17 -35.63 12.81 -12.66
N ASN A 18 -35.27 13.76 -11.79
CA ASN A 18 -35.17 13.56 -10.34
C ASN A 18 -35.04 14.91 -9.60
N SER A 19 -35.79 15.91 -10.05
CA SER A 19 -35.93 17.22 -9.42
C SER A 19 -37.23 17.32 -8.63
N THR A 20 -37.49 16.36 -7.74
CA THR A 20 -38.66 16.43 -6.82
C THR A 20 -38.47 15.75 -5.46
N LEU A 21 -37.27 15.30 -5.11
CA LEU A 21 -36.96 14.72 -3.79
C LEU A 21 -35.93 15.52 -2.97
N LEU A 22 -35.50 16.69 -3.45
CA LEU A 22 -34.55 17.58 -2.78
C LEU A 22 -35.21 18.85 -2.21
N ARG A 23 -36.44 18.73 -1.70
CA ARG A 23 -37.18 19.85 -1.08
C ARG A 23 -37.61 19.63 0.38
N SER A 24 -37.16 18.57 1.04
CA SER A 24 -37.51 18.28 2.44
C SER A 24 -36.36 18.38 3.46
N GLU A 25 -35.10 18.54 3.05
CA GLU A 25 -33.97 18.56 4.02
C GLU A 25 -33.28 19.92 4.20
N ALA A 26 -33.69 20.95 3.46
CA ALA A 26 -33.18 22.33 3.62
C ALA A 26 -33.89 23.14 4.72
N LYS A 27 -34.41 22.49 5.78
CA LYS A 27 -35.20 23.16 6.85
C LYS A 27 -34.74 22.89 8.28
N LEU A 28 -33.54 22.34 8.50
CA LEU A 28 -33.06 22.00 9.84
C LEU A 28 -31.68 22.60 10.21
N ILE A 29 -31.20 23.59 9.46
CA ILE A 29 -30.02 24.39 9.83
C ILE A 29 -30.42 25.87 9.85
N SER A 30 -31.25 26.22 10.85
CA SER A 30 -31.44 27.60 11.32
C SER A 30 -32.12 27.55 12.68
N ALA A 31 -31.41 27.01 13.66
CA ALA A 31 -31.67 27.18 15.09
C ALA A 31 -30.37 26.84 15.83
N CYS A 32 -30.04 27.66 16.84
CA CYS A 32 -28.88 27.56 17.72
C CYS A 32 -27.60 28.31 17.30
N LEU A 33 -27.76 29.56 16.88
CA LEU A 33 -26.78 30.62 17.13
C LEU A 33 -27.54 31.87 17.61
N ASN A 34 -27.67 32.06 18.93
CA ASN A 34 -27.82 33.36 19.60
C ASN A 34 -28.02 33.19 21.13
N SER A 35 -26.94 33.31 21.88
CA SER A 35 -26.81 33.91 23.23
C SER A 35 -25.39 33.54 23.68
N SER A 36 -24.48 34.43 24.06
CA SER A 36 -24.66 35.67 24.81
C SER A 36 -23.54 36.65 24.47
N GLN A 37 -23.90 37.92 24.29
CA GLN A 37 -22.98 39.04 24.32
C GLN A 37 -22.88 39.63 25.74
N ASN A 38 -21.76 40.33 25.95
CA ASN A 38 -21.50 41.41 26.91
C ASN A 38 -20.97 40.99 28.30
N SER A 39 -19.89 41.57 28.85
CA SER A 39 -19.24 42.87 28.53
C SER A 39 -18.00 43.16 29.39
N ILE A 40 -17.04 43.92 28.81
CA ILE A 40 -16.19 45.00 29.41
C ILE A 40 -15.03 44.53 30.34
N SER A 41 -13.76 45.00 30.31
CA SER A 41 -13.11 46.24 29.84
C SER A 41 -11.59 46.06 29.58
N ASN A 42 -11.08 46.98 28.76
CA ASN A 42 -9.67 47.36 28.53
C ASN A 42 -8.83 47.61 29.79
N SER A 43 -7.53 47.26 29.73
CA SER A 43 -6.45 48.19 30.10
C SER A 43 -5.07 47.73 29.59
N LYS A 44 -4.43 48.58 28.78
CA LYS A 44 -2.99 48.55 28.48
C LYS A 44 -2.20 49.08 29.67
N ARG A 45 -1.01 48.52 29.96
CA ARG A 45 0.25 49.30 30.13
C ARG A 45 1.49 48.41 30.33
N ASN A 46 2.55 48.84 29.65
CA ASN A 46 3.96 48.44 29.74
C ASN A 46 4.59 48.78 31.11
N LEU A 47 5.62 48.03 31.53
CA LEU A 47 7.04 48.45 31.73
C LEU A 47 7.76 47.66 32.86
N VAL A 48 8.87 47.00 32.47
CA VAL A 48 10.25 47.13 33.00
C VAL A 48 10.62 46.62 34.42
N ALA A 49 11.39 45.53 34.38
CA ALA A 49 12.76 45.29 34.90
C ALA A 49 13.10 45.17 36.40
N ARG A 50 14.17 44.36 36.58
CA ARG A 50 15.08 44.11 37.72
C ARG A 50 14.50 43.19 38.81
N GLY A 51 15.17 42.14 39.28
CA GLY A 51 16.56 41.71 39.15
C GLY A 51 17.13 41.42 40.54
N LEU A 52 17.87 40.29 40.66
CA LEU A 52 18.77 39.89 41.77
C LEU A 52 18.02 39.40 43.05
N SER A 53 18.45 38.41 43.83
CA SER A 53 19.78 37.82 44.04
C SER A 53 19.69 36.49 44.82
N MET A 54 20.51 35.50 44.44
CA MET A 54 21.34 34.55 45.21
C MET A 54 20.97 34.08 46.65
N SER A 55 20.83 32.74 46.79
CA SER A 55 21.51 31.72 47.67
C SER A 55 22.17 32.11 49.02
N PRO A 56 22.57 31.19 49.96
CA PRO A 56 22.66 29.71 49.87
C PRO A 56 22.31 28.88 51.16
N LEU A 57 22.37 27.54 50.96
CA LEU A 57 22.71 26.40 51.85
C LEU A 57 23.11 26.64 53.33
N VAL A 58 22.56 25.80 54.23
CA VAL A 58 23.28 25.19 55.38
C VAL A 58 22.74 23.77 55.64
N GLN A 59 23.68 22.85 55.89
CA GLN A 59 23.55 21.44 56.28
C GLN A 59 24.07 21.28 57.71
N GLU A 60 23.40 20.50 58.56
CA GLU A 60 23.89 19.80 59.77
C GLU A 60 22.66 19.11 60.41
N GLY A 61 22.66 17.97 61.10
CA GLY A 61 23.69 17.15 61.74
C GLY A 61 22.99 16.37 62.87
N PHE A 62 23.38 15.10 63.05
CA PHE A 62 22.86 14.08 63.98
C PHE A 62 22.75 14.50 65.48
N VAL A 63 21.83 13.85 66.24
CA VAL A 63 22.10 13.06 67.49
C VAL A 63 20.76 12.66 68.15
N GLY A 64 20.65 11.38 68.53
CA GLY A 64 19.42 10.75 69.01
C GLY A 64 19.08 10.92 70.49
N ARG A 65 17.89 10.46 70.85
CA ARG A 65 17.51 10.01 72.19
C ARG A 65 16.42 8.94 72.10
N THR A 66 16.72 7.80 72.71
CA THR A 66 15.88 6.63 72.95
C THR A 66 14.81 6.94 74.00
N PHE A 67 13.57 6.50 73.76
CA PHE A 67 12.66 6.03 74.82
C PHE A 67 11.78 4.90 74.24
N CYS A 68 11.89 3.72 74.85
CA CYS A 68 10.98 2.60 74.66
C CYS A 68 9.58 2.95 75.19
N SER A 69 8.55 2.56 74.45
CA SER A 69 7.24 2.24 75.04
C SER A 69 6.65 1.02 74.35
N ALA A 70 6.05 0.17 75.19
CA ALA A 70 5.60 -1.19 74.92
C ALA A 70 4.53 -1.28 73.82
N GLY A 71 4.50 -2.43 73.15
CA GLY A 71 3.78 -2.66 71.92
C GLY A 71 2.27 -2.82 72.02
N VAL A 72 1.65 -2.80 70.85
CA VAL A 72 0.48 -3.60 70.48
C VAL A 72 0.67 -3.98 69.01
N CYS A 73 0.91 -5.27 68.75
CA CYS A 73 0.83 -5.82 67.40
C CYS A 73 -0.65 -6.03 67.05
N THR A 74 -1.21 -5.16 66.22
CA THR A 74 -2.45 -5.46 65.49
C THR A 74 -2.08 -5.93 64.09
N TYR A 75 -2.25 -7.22 63.81
CA TYR A 75 -2.22 -7.76 62.47
C TYR A 75 -3.45 -7.26 61.69
N PRO A 76 -3.31 -6.56 60.55
CA PRO A 76 -4.39 -6.53 59.58
C PRO A 76 -4.30 -7.81 58.75
N ALA A 77 -5.42 -8.53 58.74
CA ALA A 77 -5.68 -9.71 57.94
C ALA A 77 -5.18 -9.56 56.50
N GLY A 78 -4.67 -10.66 55.95
CA GLY A 78 -4.19 -10.75 54.58
C GLY A 78 -5.19 -10.16 53.60
N ALA A 79 -4.83 -9.02 53.03
CA ALA A 79 -5.25 -8.70 51.69
C ALA A 79 -4.60 -9.76 50.80
N ILE A 80 -5.39 -10.73 50.39
CA ILE A 80 -5.12 -11.46 49.16
C ILE A 80 -5.28 -10.40 48.06
N GLU A 81 -4.22 -9.63 47.82
CA GLU A 81 -4.06 -8.97 46.54
C GLU A 81 -3.92 -10.11 45.54
N SER A 82 -5.04 -10.48 44.92
CA SER A 82 -4.99 -11.14 43.64
C SER A 82 -4.40 -10.14 42.65
N HIS A 83 -3.07 -10.05 42.63
CA HIS A 83 -2.37 -9.64 41.44
C HIS A 83 -2.71 -10.69 40.39
N SER A 84 -3.85 -10.50 39.70
CA SER A 84 -3.91 -10.95 38.33
C SER A 84 -2.73 -10.27 37.67
N ASP A 85 -1.71 -11.05 37.28
CA ASP A 85 -0.71 -10.62 36.32
C ASP A 85 -1.49 -10.19 35.08
N ILE A 86 -1.91 -8.93 35.02
CA ILE A 86 -2.37 -8.30 33.79
C ILE A 86 -1.09 -8.24 32.99
N ALA A 87 -0.89 -9.26 32.13
CA ALA A 87 0.24 -9.31 31.23
C ALA A 87 0.27 -7.97 30.49
N GLU A 88 1.34 -7.20 30.75
CA GLU A 88 1.55 -5.88 30.17
C GLU A 88 1.37 -5.98 28.65
N GLU A 89 0.43 -5.20 28.11
CA GLU A 89 0.11 -5.24 26.69
C GLU A 89 1.28 -4.66 25.89
N ARG A 90 1.86 -5.48 25.01
CA ARG A 90 2.94 -5.08 24.10
C ARG A 90 2.42 -5.15 22.67
N ILE A 91 2.18 -3.99 22.09
CA ILE A 91 1.65 -3.86 20.72
C ILE A 91 2.81 -3.93 19.73
N GLY A 92 2.65 -4.78 18.72
CA GLY A 92 3.49 -4.83 17.54
C GLY A 92 2.71 -4.40 16.31
N VAL A 93 3.40 -3.77 15.36
CA VAL A 93 2.92 -3.52 14.01
C VAL A 93 3.92 -4.12 13.04
N ILE A 94 3.49 -4.97 12.11
CA ILE A 94 4.36 -5.51 11.06
C ILE A 94 3.97 -4.90 9.72
N LEU A 95 4.91 -4.20 9.10
CA LEU A 95 4.77 -3.63 7.77
C LEU A 95 5.15 -4.69 6.74
N LEU A 96 4.22 -5.01 5.83
CA LEU A 96 4.48 -5.96 4.74
C LEU A 96 4.74 -5.20 3.44
N ASN A 97 5.86 -5.51 2.78
CA ASN A 97 6.18 -4.92 1.47
C ASN A 97 6.99 -5.92 0.62
N LEU A 98 7.25 -5.60 -0.64
CA LEU A 98 7.83 -6.52 -1.62
C LEU A 98 9.31 -6.78 -1.33
N GLY A 99 10.00 -5.71 -0.93
CA GLY A 99 11.45 -5.66 -0.86
C GLY A 99 12.08 -5.24 -2.19
N GLY A 100 13.37 -5.00 -2.16
CA GLY A 100 14.15 -4.67 -3.35
C GLY A 100 15.64 -4.86 -3.04
N PRO A 101 16.45 -5.17 -4.06
CA PRO A 101 17.86 -5.49 -3.90
C PRO A 101 18.64 -4.28 -3.37
N ASP A 102 19.48 -4.49 -2.35
CA ASP A 102 20.30 -3.41 -1.77
C ASP A 102 21.42 -2.97 -2.72
N THR A 103 21.97 -3.91 -3.50
CA THR A 103 23.02 -3.65 -4.49
C THR A 103 22.76 -4.35 -5.82
N LEU A 104 23.53 -3.98 -6.86
CA LEU A 104 23.50 -4.65 -8.17
C LEU A 104 23.84 -6.15 -8.11
N HIS A 105 24.56 -6.62 -7.09
CA HIS A 105 24.87 -8.04 -6.92
C HIS A 105 23.64 -8.84 -6.46
N ASP A 106 22.73 -8.16 -5.75
CA ASP A 106 21.55 -8.74 -5.12
C ASP A 106 20.37 -8.89 -6.09
N VAL A 107 20.44 -8.26 -7.27
CA VAL A 107 19.35 -8.24 -8.25
C VAL A 107 18.94 -9.66 -8.68
N GLN A 108 19.90 -10.54 -9.02
CA GLN A 108 19.53 -11.89 -9.47
C GLN A 108 18.96 -12.74 -8.31
N PRO A 109 19.57 -12.77 -7.10
CA PRO A 109 18.97 -13.42 -5.94
C PRO A 109 17.56 -12.91 -5.59
N PHE A 110 17.35 -11.60 -5.62
CA PHE A 110 16.03 -10.99 -5.44
C PHE A 110 15.01 -11.49 -6.47
N LEU A 111 15.36 -11.44 -7.76
CA LEU A 111 14.49 -11.94 -8.84
C LEU A 111 14.22 -13.44 -8.71
N PHE A 112 15.19 -14.22 -8.24
CA PHE A 112 14.99 -15.64 -7.97
C PHE A 112 13.90 -15.84 -6.91
N ASN A 113 13.96 -15.12 -5.78
CA ASN A 113 12.94 -15.21 -4.73
C ASN A 113 11.56 -14.78 -5.24
N LEU A 114 11.48 -13.71 -6.03
CA LEU A 114 10.24 -13.22 -6.65
C LEU A 114 9.61 -14.29 -7.57
N PHE A 115 10.37 -14.85 -8.50
CA PHE A 115 9.83 -15.84 -9.45
C PHE A 115 9.66 -17.24 -8.86
N ALA A 116 10.31 -17.53 -7.73
CA ALA A 116 10.10 -18.77 -6.99
C ALA A 116 8.76 -18.80 -6.25
N ASP A 117 8.08 -17.66 -6.11
CA ASP A 117 6.76 -17.59 -5.49
C ASP A 117 5.67 -18.14 -6.43
N PRO A 118 4.94 -19.20 -6.01
CA PRO A 118 3.80 -19.71 -6.76
C PRO A 118 2.67 -18.69 -6.92
N ASP A 119 2.59 -17.65 -6.08
CA ASP A 119 1.60 -16.58 -6.21
C ASP A 119 1.99 -15.48 -7.21
N ILE A 120 3.21 -15.53 -7.75
CA ILE A 120 3.68 -14.68 -8.86
C ILE A 120 3.65 -15.46 -10.17
N ILE A 121 4.25 -16.66 -10.19
CA ILE A 121 4.19 -17.57 -11.35
C ILE A 121 3.46 -18.84 -10.92
N ARG A 122 2.19 -18.96 -11.32
CA ARG A 122 1.35 -20.11 -11.02
C ARG A 122 1.59 -21.25 -12.01
N LEU A 123 2.45 -22.20 -11.64
CA LEU A 123 2.54 -23.48 -12.35
C LEU A 123 1.39 -24.42 -11.94
N PRO A 124 0.87 -25.25 -12.87
CA PRO A 124 -0.08 -26.30 -12.50
C PRO A 124 0.52 -27.20 -11.40
N ARG A 125 -0.30 -27.64 -10.44
CA ARG A 125 0.17 -28.40 -9.25
C ARG A 125 1.05 -29.60 -9.59
N LEU A 126 0.74 -30.31 -10.68
CA LEU A 126 1.51 -31.45 -11.18
C LEU A 126 2.96 -31.10 -11.53
N PHE A 127 3.23 -29.83 -11.87
CA PHE A 127 4.54 -29.30 -12.27
C PHE A 127 5.16 -28.37 -11.22
N GLY A 128 4.63 -28.35 -9.98
CA GLY A 128 5.16 -27.48 -8.92
C GLY A 128 6.64 -27.71 -8.61
N PHE A 129 7.16 -28.92 -8.83
CA PHE A 129 8.59 -29.25 -8.67
C PHE A 129 9.50 -28.48 -9.64
N LEU A 130 8.96 -27.94 -10.75
CA LEU A 130 9.69 -27.11 -11.71
C LEU A 130 9.74 -25.63 -11.33
N GLN A 131 9.05 -25.18 -10.28
CA GLN A 131 8.98 -23.77 -9.89
C GLN A 131 10.37 -23.16 -9.67
N ARG A 132 11.21 -23.80 -8.84
CA ARG A 132 12.55 -23.30 -8.52
C ARG A 132 13.51 -23.35 -9.73
N PRO A 133 13.60 -24.45 -10.50
CA PRO A 133 14.37 -24.45 -11.74
C PRO A 133 13.93 -23.35 -12.72
N LEU A 134 12.63 -23.13 -12.87
CA LEU A 134 12.09 -22.07 -13.71
C LEU A 134 12.46 -20.69 -13.19
N ALA A 135 12.31 -20.44 -11.89
CA ALA A 135 12.71 -19.20 -11.25
C ALA A 135 14.21 -18.90 -11.43
N GLN A 136 15.07 -19.92 -11.33
CA GLN A 136 16.50 -19.79 -11.59
C GLN A 136 16.77 -19.37 -13.03
N LEU A 137 16.13 -20.01 -14.00
CA LEU A 137 16.30 -19.66 -15.40
C LEU A 137 15.82 -18.23 -15.70
N ILE A 138 14.60 -17.88 -15.26
CA ILE A 138 14.02 -16.55 -15.48
C ILE A 138 14.87 -15.47 -14.81
N SER A 139 15.28 -15.68 -13.56
CA SER A 139 16.09 -14.69 -12.83
C SER A 139 17.44 -14.44 -13.49
N VAL A 140 18.15 -15.48 -13.98
CA VAL A 140 19.41 -15.32 -14.71
C VAL A 140 19.20 -14.55 -16.02
N LEU A 141 18.14 -14.86 -16.76
CA LEU A 141 17.83 -14.19 -18.03
C LEU A 141 17.44 -12.71 -17.83
N ARG A 142 16.73 -12.38 -16.76
CA ARG A 142 16.21 -11.02 -16.51
C ARG A 142 17.17 -10.13 -15.71
N ALA A 143 18.14 -10.73 -15.01
CA ALA A 143 19.07 -9.99 -14.18
C ALA A 143 19.86 -8.91 -14.92
N PRO A 144 20.39 -9.10 -16.16
CA PRO A 144 21.16 -8.05 -16.84
C PRO A 144 20.35 -6.76 -17.04
N LYS A 145 19.17 -6.83 -17.68
CA LYS A 145 18.30 -5.66 -17.87
C LYS A 145 17.91 -5.03 -16.52
N SER A 146 17.56 -5.85 -15.54
CA SER A 146 17.15 -5.32 -14.23
C SER A 146 18.30 -4.62 -13.50
N LYS A 147 19.55 -5.11 -13.66
CA LYS A 147 20.74 -4.45 -13.09
C LYS A 147 21.02 -3.10 -13.74
N GLU A 148 20.76 -2.95 -15.03
CA GLU A 148 20.87 -1.66 -15.72
C GLU A 148 19.88 -0.65 -15.13
N GLY A 149 18.63 -1.06 -14.94
CA GLY A 149 17.62 -0.20 -14.30
C GLY A 149 18.00 0.19 -12.86
N TYR A 150 18.43 -0.77 -12.04
CA TYR A 150 18.93 -0.45 -10.69
C TYR A 150 20.19 0.43 -10.70
N ALA A 151 21.07 0.28 -11.69
CA ALA A 151 22.26 1.11 -11.82
C ALA A 151 21.89 2.57 -12.15
N ALA A 152 20.88 2.78 -12.99
CA ALA A 152 20.39 4.10 -13.36
C ALA A 152 19.84 4.90 -12.16
N ILE A 153 19.27 4.22 -11.16
CA ILE A 153 18.68 4.85 -9.97
C ILE A 153 19.61 4.90 -8.75
N GLY A 154 20.91 4.62 -8.93
CA GLY A 154 21.92 4.73 -7.87
C GLY A 154 22.49 3.41 -7.34
N GLY A 155 22.20 2.28 -7.99
CA GLY A 155 22.87 0.99 -7.74
C GLY A 155 22.11 0.01 -6.84
N GLY A 156 20.90 0.34 -6.41
CA GLY A 156 20.06 -0.47 -5.52
C GLY A 156 18.67 0.13 -5.34
N SER A 157 17.76 -0.61 -4.70
CA SER A 157 16.40 -0.15 -4.43
C SER A 157 16.34 0.77 -3.21
N PRO A 158 15.76 1.97 -3.30
CA PRO A 158 15.56 2.83 -2.13
C PRO A 158 14.41 2.34 -1.23
N LEU A 159 13.61 1.37 -1.71
CA LEU A 159 12.38 0.91 -1.06
C LEU A 159 12.60 0.50 0.40
N ARG A 160 13.69 -0.25 0.66
CA ARG A 160 13.97 -0.73 2.02
C ARG A 160 14.26 0.42 2.99
N LYS A 161 15.13 1.34 2.59
CA LYS A 161 15.46 2.52 3.39
C LYS A 161 14.20 3.35 3.70
N ILE A 162 13.38 3.61 2.68
CA ILE A 162 12.14 4.39 2.85
C ILE A 162 11.16 3.65 3.77
N THR A 163 11.05 2.33 3.65
CA THR A 163 10.17 1.53 4.51
C THR A 163 10.64 1.54 5.98
N ASP A 164 11.95 1.53 6.24
CA ASP A 164 12.50 1.65 7.59
C ASP A 164 12.24 3.07 8.17
N GLU A 165 12.29 4.11 7.33
CA GLU A 165 11.92 5.48 7.70
C GLU A 165 10.42 5.58 8.01
N GLN A 166 9.56 4.98 7.18
CA GLN A 166 8.11 4.89 7.40
C GLN A 166 7.80 4.16 8.71
N ALA A 167 8.46 3.04 8.98
CA ALA A 167 8.31 2.29 10.23
C ALA A 167 8.64 3.15 11.46
N SER A 168 9.74 3.90 11.39
CA SER A 168 10.16 4.82 12.44
C SER A 168 9.17 5.97 12.62
N ALA A 169 8.66 6.53 11.53
CA ALA A 169 7.69 7.62 11.55
C ALA A 169 6.33 7.17 12.10
N ILE A 170 5.84 6.00 11.69
CA ILE A 170 4.61 5.40 12.22
C ILE A 170 4.76 5.11 13.72
N LYS A 171 5.91 4.57 14.15
CA LYS A 171 6.21 4.36 15.58
C LYS A 171 6.08 5.64 16.39
N MET A 172 6.68 6.73 15.91
CA MET A 172 6.60 8.03 16.57
C MET A 172 5.16 8.58 16.57
N ALA A 173 4.42 8.45 15.46
CA ALA A 173 3.03 8.89 15.37
C ALA A 173 2.10 8.12 16.32
N LEU A 174 2.29 6.81 16.45
CA LEU A 174 1.57 5.96 17.40
C LEU A 174 1.89 6.35 18.86
N GLN A 175 3.17 6.60 19.17
CA GLN A 175 3.57 7.07 20.48
C GLN A 175 2.95 8.43 20.82
N ALA A 176 2.89 9.37 19.87
CA ALA A 176 2.26 10.67 20.04
C ALA A 176 0.74 10.58 20.25
N LYS A 177 0.11 9.49 19.80
CA LYS A 177 -1.31 9.17 20.01
C LYS A 177 -1.54 8.28 21.25
N GLU A 178 -0.55 8.17 22.14
CA GLU A 178 -0.62 7.39 23.39
C GLU A 178 -0.81 5.87 23.19
N VAL A 179 -0.43 5.34 22.02
CA VAL A 179 -0.47 3.90 21.70
C VAL A 179 0.94 3.42 21.36
N PRO A 180 1.85 3.27 22.35
CA PRO A 180 3.22 2.86 22.08
C PRO A 180 3.26 1.45 21.47
N ALA A 181 3.88 1.33 20.30
CA ALA A 181 4.02 0.06 19.58
C ALA A 181 5.45 -0.10 19.04
N ASN A 182 5.90 -1.36 18.94
CA ASN A 182 7.08 -1.69 18.14
C ASN A 182 6.65 -1.91 16.69
N VAL A 183 7.39 -1.33 15.74
CA VAL A 183 7.10 -1.45 14.31
C VAL A 183 8.21 -2.26 13.66
N TYR A 184 7.84 -3.30 12.92
CA TYR A 184 8.72 -4.25 12.27
C TYR A 184 8.53 -4.17 10.75
N VAL A 185 9.60 -4.37 10.00
CA VAL A 185 9.56 -4.42 8.53
C VAL A 185 9.74 -5.86 8.09
N ALA A 186 8.86 -6.35 7.22
CA ALA A 186 8.94 -7.65 6.59
C ALA A 186 8.78 -7.52 5.08
N MET A 187 9.83 -7.92 4.38
CA MET A 187 9.93 -7.90 2.93
C MET A 187 9.68 -9.31 2.38
N ARG A 188 8.88 -9.41 1.32
CA ARG A 188 8.46 -10.69 0.78
C ARG A 188 9.57 -11.42 0.03
N TYR A 189 10.42 -10.71 -0.71
CA TYR A 189 11.44 -11.29 -1.60
C TYR A 189 12.88 -10.79 -1.34
N TRP A 190 13.05 -9.89 -0.38
CA TRP A 190 14.37 -9.43 0.07
C TRP A 190 14.44 -9.25 1.58
N HIS A 191 15.57 -8.82 2.12
CA HIS A 191 15.75 -8.62 3.55
C HIS A 191 15.10 -7.32 4.08
N PRO A 192 14.55 -7.31 5.32
CA PRO A 192 14.47 -8.43 6.24
C PRO A 192 13.29 -9.31 5.82
N PHE A 193 13.51 -10.61 5.70
CA PHE A 193 12.41 -11.51 5.36
C PHE A 193 11.39 -11.58 6.49
N THR A 194 10.19 -12.06 6.18
CA THR A 194 9.11 -12.27 7.17
C THR A 194 9.60 -13.04 8.39
N GLU A 195 10.43 -14.06 8.21
CA GLU A 195 11.06 -14.87 9.26
C GLU A 195 11.87 -14.00 10.24
N GLU A 196 12.63 -13.04 9.74
CA GLU A 196 13.47 -12.15 10.54
C GLU A 196 12.62 -11.18 11.38
N ALA A 197 11.53 -10.66 10.81
CA ALA A 197 10.57 -9.84 11.53
C ALA A 197 9.85 -10.65 12.61
N VAL A 198 9.42 -11.87 12.29
CA VAL A 198 8.77 -12.78 13.25
C VAL A 198 9.68 -13.13 14.43
N HIS A 199 10.97 -13.36 14.18
CA HIS A 199 11.94 -13.56 15.25
C HIS A 199 12.07 -12.36 16.19
N GLN A 200 11.99 -11.13 15.66
CA GLN A 200 12.00 -9.91 16.47
C GLN A 200 10.71 -9.79 17.31
N ILE A 201 9.54 -10.02 16.70
CA ILE A 201 8.24 -10.04 17.39
C ILE A 201 8.26 -11.00 18.60
N LYS A 202 8.82 -12.20 18.42
CA LYS A 202 8.99 -13.19 19.50
C LYS A 202 9.95 -12.70 20.59
N ARG A 203 11.09 -12.13 20.20
CA ARG A 203 12.12 -11.62 21.12
C ARG A 203 11.55 -10.51 22.01
N ASP A 204 10.75 -9.63 21.43
CA ASP A 204 10.16 -8.47 22.11
C ASP A 204 8.88 -8.84 22.90
N ARG A 205 8.47 -10.11 22.84
CA ARG A 205 7.31 -10.67 23.56
C ARG A 205 6.02 -9.89 23.27
N ILE A 206 5.78 -9.58 21.99
CA ILE A 206 4.57 -8.90 21.52
C ILE A 206 3.32 -9.71 21.86
N THR A 207 2.36 -9.08 22.52
CA THR A 207 1.12 -9.72 22.98
C THR A 207 -0.08 -9.40 22.10
N LYS A 208 0.02 -8.42 21.20
CA LYS A 208 -1.01 -8.07 20.21
C LYS A 208 -0.34 -7.50 18.96
N LEU A 209 -0.78 -7.93 17.78
CA LEU A 209 -0.13 -7.56 16.51
C LEU A 209 -1.12 -6.96 15.52
N VAL A 210 -0.71 -5.89 14.82
CA VAL A 210 -1.39 -5.39 13.63
C VAL A 210 -0.52 -5.66 12.41
N VAL A 211 -1.10 -6.25 11.38
CA VAL A 211 -0.47 -6.48 10.07
C VAL A 211 -0.92 -5.36 9.13
N LEU A 212 0.03 -4.55 8.68
CA LEU A 212 -0.19 -3.42 7.78
C LEU A 212 0.62 -3.60 6.49
N PRO A 213 0.03 -4.17 5.43
CA PRO A 213 0.63 -4.16 4.11
C PRO A 213 0.75 -2.73 3.57
N LEU A 214 1.90 -2.37 3.02
CA LEU A 214 2.14 -1.06 2.39
C LEU A 214 1.66 -1.00 0.93
N TYR A 215 0.57 -1.71 0.64
CA TYR A 215 -0.16 -1.68 -0.62
C TYR A 215 -1.58 -1.18 -0.32
N PRO A 216 -2.01 -0.03 -0.86
CA PRO A 216 -3.35 0.48 -0.59
C PRO A 216 -4.44 -0.47 -1.10
N GLN A 217 -4.25 -1.03 -2.30
CA GLN A 217 -5.13 -1.99 -2.93
C GLN A 217 -4.64 -3.42 -2.65
N TYR A 218 -5.57 -4.32 -2.33
CA TYR A 218 -5.28 -5.73 -2.16
C TYR A 218 -5.05 -6.38 -3.53
N SER A 219 -3.98 -7.18 -3.63
CA SER A 219 -3.85 -8.21 -4.66
C SER A 219 -3.39 -9.53 -4.06
N ILE A 220 -3.76 -10.63 -4.71
CA ILE A 220 -3.37 -11.98 -4.33
C ILE A 220 -1.84 -12.15 -4.39
N SER A 221 -1.16 -11.50 -5.34
CA SER A 221 0.29 -11.58 -5.52
C SER A 221 1.11 -10.70 -4.57
N THR A 222 0.49 -9.72 -3.90
CA THR A 222 1.17 -8.79 -2.99
C THR A 222 0.77 -9.07 -1.54
N THR A 223 -0.30 -8.44 -1.07
CA THR A 223 -0.86 -8.57 0.27
C THR A 223 -1.26 -10.02 0.55
N GLY A 224 -1.91 -10.70 -0.40
CA GLY A 224 -2.32 -12.09 -0.28
C GLY A 224 -1.16 -13.05 -0.04
N SER A 225 -0.08 -12.93 -0.82
CA SER A 225 1.14 -13.72 -0.68
C SER A 225 1.80 -13.51 0.68
N SER A 226 1.97 -12.24 1.07
CA SER A 226 2.64 -11.88 2.32
C SER A 226 1.86 -12.34 3.56
N ILE A 227 0.53 -12.19 3.56
CA ILE A 227 -0.33 -12.67 4.66
C ILE A 227 -0.31 -14.19 4.77
N ARG A 228 -0.30 -14.92 3.65
CA ARG A 228 -0.29 -16.40 3.66
C ARG A 228 0.99 -16.94 4.30
N VAL A 229 2.15 -16.40 3.91
CA VAL A 229 3.44 -16.76 4.53
C VAL A 229 3.43 -16.45 6.04
N LEU A 230 2.95 -15.27 6.42
CA LEU A 230 2.85 -14.88 7.82
C LEU A 230 1.91 -15.80 8.62
N ARG A 231 0.74 -16.13 8.05
CA ARG A 231 -0.25 -17.02 8.67
C ARG A 231 0.33 -18.41 8.90
N ASP A 232 1.01 -18.97 7.90
CA ASP A 232 1.64 -20.28 8.00
C ASP A 232 2.70 -20.30 9.12
N MET A 233 3.50 -19.25 9.26
CA MET A 233 4.47 -19.13 10.37
C MET A 233 3.79 -19.03 11.74
N PHE A 234 2.69 -18.26 11.84
CA PHE A 234 1.97 -18.07 13.10
C PHE A 234 1.27 -19.34 13.55
N MET A 235 0.65 -20.07 12.61
CA MET A 235 -0.04 -21.32 12.91
C MET A 235 0.91 -22.43 13.38
N ASN A 236 2.13 -22.45 12.86
CA ASN A 236 3.13 -23.48 13.19
C ASN A 236 4.01 -23.14 14.39
N ASP A 237 3.76 -22.01 15.07
CA ASP A 237 4.51 -21.58 16.25
C ASP A 237 3.62 -21.54 17.51
N ALA A 238 4.06 -22.22 18.57
CA ALA A 238 3.28 -22.39 19.79
C ALA A 238 3.02 -21.08 20.55
N TYR A 239 3.87 -20.07 20.38
CA TYR A 239 3.68 -18.76 20.98
C TYR A 239 2.80 -17.89 20.09
N LEU A 240 3.12 -17.78 18.80
CA LEU A 240 2.43 -16.87 17.87
C LEU A 240 0.98 -17.27 17.57
N SER A 241 0.68 -18.57 17.59
CA SER A 241 -0.69 -19.08 17.39
C SER A 241 -1.70 -18.54 18.42
N ARG A 242 -1.23 -18.00 19.55
CA ARG A 242 -2.07 -17.41 20.61
C ARG A 242 -2.08 -15.88 20.61
N VAL A 243 -1.20 -15.24 19.84
CA VAL A 243 -1.14 -13.78 19.75
C VAL A 243 -2.36 -13.29 18.95
N PRO A 244 -3.19 -12.38 19.48
CA PRO A 244 -4.23 -11.74 18.70
C PRO A 244 -3.64 -10.90 17.58
N VAL A 245 -4.13 -11.12 16.35
CA VAL A 245 -3.67 -10.43 15.14
C VAL A 245 -4.86 -9.73 14.49
N ALA A 246 -4.70 -8.43 14.21
CA ALA A 246 -5.56 -7.68 13.29
C ALA A 246 -4.85 -7.56 11.94
N ILE A 247 -5.57 -7.80 10.84
CA ILE A 247 -5.01 -7.72 9.48
C ILE A 247 -5.77 -6.65 8.70
N ILE A 248 -5.06 -5.59 8.32
CA ILE A 248 -5.57 -4.58 7.40
C ILE A 248 -5.39 -5.12 5.98
N GLN A 249 -6.48 -5.54 5.34
CA GLN A 249 -6.41 -6.19 4.01
C GLN A 249 -6.17 -5.20 2.88
N SER A 250 -6.82 -4.03 2.94
CA SER A 250 -6.67 -2.91 2.03
C SER A 250 -7.10 -1.62 2.73
N TRP A 251 -6.67 -0.49 2.20
CA TRP A 251 -6.89 0.84 2.79
C TRP A 251 -6.89 1.98 1.77
N TYR A 252 -7.04 1.67 0.48
CA TYR A 252 -7.08 2.64 -0.63
C TYR A 252 -8.15 3.73 -0.49
N GLN A 253 -9.22 3.46 0.27
CA GLN A 253 -10.35 4.36 0.47
C GLN A 253 -10.20 5.28 1.69
N ARG A 254 -9.10 5.19 2.44
CA ARG A 254 -8.88 6.02 3.63
C ARG A 254 -8.79 7.48 3.25
N GLU A 255 -9.55 8.32 3.94
CA GLU A 255 -9.61 9.76 3.69
C GLU A 255 -8.23 10.43 3.78
N GLY A 256 -7.40 10.04 4.75
CA GLY A 256 -6.04 10.57 4.91
C GLY A 256 -5.11 10.23 3.75
N TYR A 257 -5.16 8.99 3.24
CA TYR A 257 -4.45 8.58 2.03
C TYR A 257 -4.94 9.34 0.79
N ILE A 258 -6.25 9.40 0.56
CA ILE A 258 -6.85 10.10 -0.59
C ILE A 258 -6.41 11.57 -0.60
N LYS A 259 -6.54 12.26 0.54
CA LYS A 259 -6.12 13.67 0.67
C LYS A 259 -4.62 13.84 0.43
N SER A 260 -3.79 12.95 0.96
CA SER A 260 -2.34 13.02 0.78
C SER A 260 -1.93 12.85 -0.68
N MET A 261 -2.58 11.94 -1.41
CA MET A 261 -2.37 11.80 -2.86
C MET A 261 -2.86 13.03 -3.63
N SER A 262 -4.05 13.55 -3.30
CA SER A 262 -4.59 14.75 -3.92
C SER A 262 -3.71 15.99 -3.67
N ASP A 263 -3.12 16.14 -2.47
CA ASP A 263 -2.18 17.21 -2.15
C ASP A 263 -0.94 17.18 -3.05
N LEU A 264 -0.38 15.98 -3.28
CA LEU A 264 0.78 15.81 -4.16
C LEU A 264 0.42 16.05 -5.62
N ILE A 265 -0.72 15.56 -6.10
CA ILE A 265 -1.20 15.81 -7.46
C ILE A 265 -1.42 17.30 -7.70
N GLU A 266 -2.15 17.96 -6.80
CA GLU A 266 -2.42 19.40 -6.87
C GLU A 266 -1.12 20.21 -6.91
N LYS A 267 -0.16 19.88 -6.04
CA LYS A 267 1.15 20.54 -6.00
C LYS A 267 1.90 20.37 -7.32
N GLU A 268 1.97 19.16 -7.86
CA GLU A 268 2.73 18.91 -9.10
C GLU A 268 2.03 19.49 -10.34
N LEU A 269 0.70 19.57 -10.36
CA LEU A 269 -0.04 20.26 -11.42
C LEU A 269 0.39 21.74 -11.55
N GLN A 270 0.67 22.42 -10.43
CA GLN A 270 1.11 23.83 -10.46
C GLN A 270 2.46 24.05 -11.14
N THR A 271 3.23 22.99 -11.40
CA THR A 271 4.50 23.09 -12.13
C THR A 271 4.31 23.24 -13.65
N PHE A 272 3.11 22.94 -14.15
CA PHE A 272 2.80 23.02 -15.58
C PHE A 272 2.49 24.47 -15.99
N PRO A 273 2.82 24.86 -17.24
CA PRO A 273 2.48 26.20 -17.75
C PRO A 273 0.99 26.49 -17.79
N LYS A 274 0.18 25.44 -17.98
CA LYS A 274 -1.29 25.47 -17.98
C LYS A 274 -1.80 24.25 -17.21
N PRO A 275 -1.86 24.33 -15.86
CA PRO A 275 -2.23 23.21 -15.02
C PRO A 275 -3.57 22.58 -15.39
N GLU A 276 -4.55 23.37 -15.80
CA GLU A 276 -5.91 22.96 -16.17
C GLU A 276 -5.98 22.14 -17.48
N GLU A 277 -4.98 22.23 -18.36
CA GLU A 277 -4.91 21.47 -19.61
C GLU A 277 -4.12 20.15 -19.46
N ALA A 278 -3.53 19.88 -18.29
CA ALA A 278 -2.75 18.67 -18.06
C ALA A 278 -3.62 17.42 -17.93
N MET A 279 -3.27 16.35 -18.65
CA MET A 279 -3.85 15.02 -18.47
C MET A 279 -3.26 14.35 -17.22
N ILE A 280 -4.09 13.96 -16.27
CA ILE A 280 -3.66 13.16 -15.12
C ILE A 280 -3.60 11.69 -15.56
N PHE A 281 -2.40 11.13 -15.61
CA PHE A 281 -2.15 9.77 -16.07
C PHE A 281 -1.82 8.87 -14.87
N PHE A 282 -2.79 8.09 -14.40
CA PHE A 282 -2.55 7.11 -13.35
C PHE A 282 -1.85 5.88 -13.92
N SER A 283 -0.67 5.58 -13.39
CA SER A 283 0.09 4.37 -13.72
C SER A 283 0.04 3.41 -12.54
N ALA A 284 -0.53 2.23 -12.76
CA ALA A 284 -0.64 1.16 -11.77
C ALA A 284 0.11 -0.08 -12.25
N HIS A 285 0.74 -0.85 -11.35
CA HIS A 285 1.32 -2.14 -11.74
C HIS A 285 0.23 -3.06 -12.31
N GLY A 286 0.48 -3.68 -13.46
CA GLY A 286 -0.45 -4.63 -14.04
C GLY A 286 -0.54 -5.92 -13.23
N VAL A 287 -1.63 -6.67 -13.40
CA VAL A 287 -1.71 -8.07 -12.95
C VAL A 287 -2.18 -8.96 -14.10
N PRO A 288 -1.87 -10.27 -14.10
CA PRO A 288 -2.45 -11.19 -15.06
C PRO A 288 -3.98 -11.17 -15.02
N VAL A 289 -4.63 -11.17 -16.18
CA VAL A 289 -6.10 -11.18 -16.29
C VAL A 289 -6.71 -12.36 -15.53
N SER A 290 -6.02 -13.50 -15.53
CA SER A 290 -6.46 -14.69 -14.81
C SER A 290 -6.58 -14.51 -13.29
N TYR A 291 -5.90 -13.53 -12.70
CA TYR A 291 -6.05 -13.25 -11.26
C TYR A 291 -7.39 -12.62 -10.99
N VAL A 292 -7.79 -11.65 -11.81
CA VAL A 292 -9.07 -10.97 -11.69
C VAL A 292 -10.22 -11.90 -12.10
N GLU A 293 -10.17 -12.48 -13.30
CA GLU A 293 -11.29 -13.23 -13.86
C GLU A 293 -11.47 -14.62 -13.23
N ASN A 294 -10.39 -15.35 -12.95
CA ASN A 294 -10.48 -16.74 -12.49
C ASN A 294 -10.27 -16.89 -10.98
N ALA A 295 -9.46 -16.03 -10.37
CA ALA A 295 -9.13 -16.13 -8.94
C ALA A 295 -9.87 -15.11 -8.07
N GLY A 296 -10.64 -14.19 -8.67
CA GLY A 296 -11.41 -13.18 -7.94
C GLY A 296 -10.56 -12.12 -7.25
N ASP A 297 -9.41 -11.76 -7.82
CA ASP A 297 -8.55 -10.70 -7.29
C ASP A 297 -9.25 -9.33 -7.39
N PRO A 298 -9.50 -8.63 -6.26
CA PRO A 298 -10.23 -7.36 -6.24
C PRO A 298 -9.38 -6.17 -6.70
N TYR A 299 -8.10 -6.37 -7.04
CA TYR A 299 -7.15 -5.29 -7.33
C TYR A 299 -7.65 -4.28 -8.36
N LYS A 300 -8.25 -4.76 -9.48
CA LYS A 300 -8.76 -3.89 -10.53
C LYS A 300 -9.86 -2.96 -10.00
N ASP A 301 -10.85 -3.53 -9.32
CA ASP A 301 -12.00 -2.77 -8.84
C ASP A 301 -11.60 -1.79 -7.72
N GLN A 302 -10.70 -2.21 -6.82
CA GLN A 302 -10.14 -1.34 -5.79
C GLN A 302 -9.27 -0.22 -6.39
N MET A 303 -8.54 -0.48 -7.46
CA MET A 303 -7.75 0.53 -8.17
C MET A 303 -8.64 1.59 -8.81
N GLU A 304 -9.69 1.16 -9.52
CA GLU A 304 -10.64 2.06 -10.16
C GLU A 304 -11.41 2.91 -9.13
N ASP A 305 -11.85 2.31 -8.01
CA ASP A 305 -12.51 3.06 -6.94
C ASP A 305 -11.55 4.02 -6.23
N CYS A 306 -10.30 3.62 -5.97
CA CYS A 306 -9.26 4.50 -5.44
C CYS A 306 -9.07 5.75 -6.30
N ILE A 307 -8.95 5.58 -7.62
CA ILE A 307 -8.77 6.71 -8.55
C ILE A 307 -10.03 7.58 -8.58
N PHE A 308 -11.21 6.96 -8.56
CA PHE A 308 -12.46 7.69 -8.47
C PHE A 308 -12.52 8.58 -7.23
N LEU A 309 -12.14 8.07 -6.05
CA LEU A 309 -12.09 8.83 -4.79
C LEU A 309 -11.06 9.96 -4.84
N ILE A 310 -9.86 9.72 -5.38
CA ILE A 310 -8.83 10.77 -5.58
C ILE A 310 -9.37 11.87 -6.50
N MET A 311 -9.99 11.50 -7.63
CA MET A 311 -10.55 12.46 -8.57
C MET A 311 -11.77 13.21 -8.00
N GLN A 312 -12.56 12.59 -7.12
CA GLN A 312 -13.61 13.31 -6.39
C GLN A 312 -13.03 14.36 -5.45
N GLU A 313 -11.98 14.01 -4.70
CA GLU A 313 -11.30 14.95 -3.80
C GLU A 313 -10.67 16.10 -4.58
N LEU A 314 -10.04 15.84 -5.73
CA LEU A 314 -9.52 16.91 -6.61
C LEU A 314 -10.64 17.83 -7.11
N LYS A 315 -11.78 17.27 -7.52
CA LYS A 315 -12.97 18.06 -7.94
C LYS A 315 -13.52 18.91 -6.81
N SER A 316 -13.52 18.41 -5.57
CA SER A 316 -13.97 19.17 -4.39
C SER A 316 -13.10 20.41 -4.14
N ARG A 317 -11.82 20.36 -4.57
CA ARG A 317 -10.84 21.46 -4.52
C ARG A 317 -10.85 22.36 -5.75
N GLY A 318 -11.73 22.12 -6.72
CA GLY A 318 -11.84 22.90 -7.94
C GLY A 318 -10.89 22.47 -9.07
N ILE A 319 -10.32 21.26 -9.00
CA ILE A 319 -9.45 20.68 -10.03
C ILE A 319 -10.28 19.72 -10.88
N PHE A 320 -10.43 20.03 -12.16
CA PHE A 320 -11.33 19.32 -13.09
C PHE A 320 -10.61 18.69 -14.28
N ASN A 321 -9.30 18.44 -14.14
CA ASN A 321 -8.49 17.80 -15.17
C ASN A 321 -9.07 16.46 -15.61
N ASP A 322 -8.94 16.18 -16.90
CA ASP A 322 -9.18 14.84 -17.43
C ASP A 322 -8.14 13.86 -16.86
N HIS A 323 -8.55 12.60 -16.76
CA HIS A 323 -7.67 11.54 -16.28
C HIS A 323 -7.85 10.25 -17.07
N THR A 324 -6.82 9.42 -17.03
CA THR A 324 -6.87 8.04 -17.53
C THR A 324 -6.04 7.12 -16.66
N LEU A 325 -6.37 5.83 -16.68
CA LEU A 325 -5.65 4.77 -15.98
C LEU A 325 -5.02 3.84 -17.01
N ALA A 326 -3.76 3.48 -16.81
CA ALA A 326 -3.11 2.39 -17.52
C ALA A 326 -2.26 1.52 -16.59
N TYR A 327 -1.99 0.31 -17.06
CA TYR A 327 -1.26 -0.71 -16.33
C TYR A 327 0.14 -0.93 -16.91
N GLN A 328 1.16 -0.84 -16.05
CA GLN A 328 2.57 -0.94 -16.40
C GLN A 328 3.17 -2.33 -16.13
N SER A 329 4.43 -2.50 -16.53
CA SER A 329 5.31 -3.61 -16.11
C SER A 329 4.79 -5.02 -16.46
N ARG A 330 4.11 -5.19 -17.60
CA ARG A 330 3.67 -6.50 -18.11
C ARG A 330 4.85 -7.42 -18.42
N VAL A 331 4.76 -8.70 -18.05
CA VAL A 331 5.85 -9.67 -18.30
C VAL A 331 5.37 -10.99 -18.86
N GLY A 332 6.16 -11.56 -19.77
CA GLY A 332 5.88 -12.85 -20.38
C GLY A 332 4.69 -12.84 -21.35
N PRO A 333 4.27 -14.02 -21.84
CA PRO A 333 3.29 -14.15 -22.93
C PRO A 333 1.83 -14.20 -22.44
N VAL A 334 1.59 -14.19 -21.13
CA VAL A 334 0.24 -14.23 -20.56
C VAL A 334 -0.47 -12.90 -20.78
N GLN A 335 -1.81 -12.90 -20.76
CA GLN A 335 -2.57 -11.67 -20.87
C GLN A 335 -2.58 -10.91 -19.54
N TRP A 336 -2.30 -9.61 -19.60
CA TRP A 336 -2.30 -8.69 -18.47
C TRP A 336 -3.48 -7.73 -18.55
N LEU A 337 -3.83 -7.10 -17.42
CA LEU A 337 -4.84 -6.04 -17.39
C LEU A 337 -4.48 -4.92 -18.37
N LYS A 338 -5.52 -4.43 -19.02
CA LYS A 338 -5.49 -3.35 -20.01
C LYS A 338 -6.22 -2.12 -19.46
N PRO A 339 -5.92 -0.92 -19.98
CA PRO A 339 -5.00 -0.64 -21.08
C PRO A 339 -3.53 -0.61 -20.64
N TYR A 340 -2.60 -0.81 -21.59
CA TYR A 340 -1.16 -0.87 -21.28
C TYR A 340 -0.52 0.51 -21.34
N THR A 341 0.34 0.84 -20.38
CA THR A 341 0.95 2.18 -20.25
C THR A 341 1.67 2.62 -21.53
N ASP A 342 2.48 1.75 -22.13
CA ASP A 342 3.20 2.03 -23.37
C ASP A 342 2.26 2.36 -24.55
N GLU A 343 1.17 1.61 -24.70
CA GLU A 343 0.17 1.84 -25.76
C GLU A 343 -0.65 3.11 -25.52
N VAL A 344 -1.03 3.40 -24.27
CA VAL A 344 -1.81 4.60 -23.92
C VAL A 344 -1.00 5.87 -24.11
N LEU A 345 0.28 5.89 -23.74
CA LEU A 345 1.14 7.07 -23.93
C LEU A 345 1.26 7.47 -25.40
N ILE A 346 1.42 6.48 -26.29
CA ILE A 346 1.44 6.71 -27.74
C ILE A 346 0.10 7.28 -28.22
N GLU A 347 -1.01 6.73 -27.74
CA GLU A 347 -2.35 7.16 -28.13
C GLU A 347 -2.66 8.59 -27.65
N LEU A 348 -2.33 8.93 -26.41
CA LEU A 348 -2.48 10.30 -25.88
C LEU A 348 -1.66 11.31 -26.70
N GLY A 349 -0.44 10.95 -27.07
CA GLY A 349 0.40 11.75 -27.96
C GLY A 349 -0.25 12.01 -29.33
N LYS A 350 -0.82 10.96 -29.96
CA LYS A 350 -1.56 11.06 -31.23
C LYS A 350 -2.84 11.90 -31.11
N GLN A 351 -3.51 11.85 -29.97
CA GLN A 351 -4.68 12.69 -29.67
C GLN A 351 -4.31 14.16 -29.41
N GLY A 352 -3.03 14.48 -29.35
CA GLY A 352 -2.53 15.85 -29.21
C GLY A 352 -2.37 16.31 -27.77
N VAL A 353 -2.39 15.41 -26.78
CA VAL A 353 -2.11 15.75 -25.38
C VAL A 353 -0.68 16.30 -25.26
N LYS A 354 -0.54 17.53 -24.78
CA LYS A 354 0.74 18.23 -24.66
C LYS A 354 1.31 18.24 -23.25
N SER A 355 0.45 18.17 -22.24
CA SER A 355 0.80 18.19 -20.83
C SER A 355 0.31 16.91 -20.17
N LEU A 356 1.22 16.14 -19.57
CA LEU A 356 0.89 14.86 -18.94
C LEU A 356 1.57 14.76 -17.57
N LEU A 357 0.76 14.56 -16.53
CA LEU A 357 1.20 14.34 -15.16
C LEU A 357 1.01 12.87 -14.79
N ALA A 358 2.11 12.12 -14.68
CA ALA A 358 2.10 10.71 -14.28
C ALA A 358 1.92 10.57 -12.76
N VAL A 359 1.01 9.68 -12.33
CA VAL A 359 0.70 9.41 -10.92
C VAL A 359 0.95 7.93 -10.61
N PRO A 360 2.01 7.58 -9.86
CA PRO A 360 2.19 6.21 -9.37
C PRO A 360 1.23 5.93 -8.23
N VAL A 361 0.14 5.21 -8.50
CA VAL A 361 -1.00 5.04 -7.56
C VAL A 361 -1.02 3.67 -6.85
N SER A 362 -0.18 2.74 -7.30
CA SER A 362 -0.12 1.37 -6.77
C SER A 362 0.92 1.16 -5.68
N PHE A 363 1.73 2.18 -5.36
CA PHE A 363 2.80 2.12 -4.36
C PHE A 363 2.92 3.42 -3.58
N VAL A 364 3.40 3.32 -2.34
CA VAL A 364 3.57 4.48 -1.44
C VAL A 364 5.01 4.91 -1.22
N SER A 365 5.98 4.25 -1.85
CA SER A 365 7.41 4.53 -1.69
C SER A 365 8.09 4.53 -3.05
N GLU A 366 9.12 5.35 -3.21
CA GLU A 366 9.95 5.31 -4.43
C GLU A 366 10.63 3.94 -4.57
N HIS A 367 10.68 3.44 -5.80
CA HIS A 367 11.29 2.17 -6.17
C HIS A 367 11.59 2.16 -7.67
N ILE A 368 12.03 1.01 -8.21
CA ILE A 368 12.46 0.94 -9.62
C ILE A 368 11.35 1.36 -10.61
N GLU A 369 10.09 1.02 -10.36
CA GLU A 369 9.02 1.35 -11.31
C GLU A 369 8.71 2.85 -11.35
N THR A 370 9.00 3.60 -10.28
CA THR A 370 8.82 5.06 -10.29
C THR A 370 10.04 5.77 -10.85
N LEU A 371 11.23 5.42 -10.35
CA LEU A 371 12.48 6.14 -10.64
C LEU A 371 13.12 5.77 -11.98
N GLU A 372 12.82 4.59 -12.51
CA GLU A 372 13.34 4.12 -13.79
C GLU A 372 12.22 4.01 -14.82
N GLU A 373 11.20 3.17 -14.59
CA GLU A 373 10.17 2.97 -15.62
C GLU A 373 9.40 4.27 -15.91
N ILE A 374 8.88 4.97 -14.89
CA ILE A 374 8.12 6.22 -15.11
C ILE A 374 9.05 7.40 -15.47
N ASP A 375 10.09 7.65 -14.67
CA ASP A 375 10.95 8.84 -14.83
C ASP A 375 11.89 8.76 -16.05
N MET A 376 12.16 7.56 -16.58
CA MET A 376 13.04 7.35 -17.72
C MET A 376 12.30 6.73 -18.91
N GLU A 377 11.90 5.44 -18.85
CA GLU A 377 11.35 4.73 -20.03
C GLU A 377 10.04 5.38 -20.54
N TYR A 378 9.07 5.64 -19.67
CA TYR A 378 7.76 6.21 -20.05
C TYR A 378 7.83 7.71 -20.32
N ARG A 379 8.68 8.43 -19.61
CA ARG A 379 8.95 9.84 -19.92
C ARG A 379 9.51 9.98 -21.34
N GLU A 380 10.50 9.18 -21.71
CA GLU A 380 11.06 9.18 -23.07
C GLU A 380 9.98 8.86 -24.10
N LEU A 381 9.23 7.78 -23.89
CA LEU A 381 8.14 7.38 -24.80
C LEU A 381 7.06 8.46 -24.96
N ALA A 382 6.68 9.14 -23.88
CA ALA A 382 5.69 10.21 -23.92
C ALA A 382 6.18 11.42 -24.75
N LEU A 383 7.45 11.81 -24.55
CA LEU A 383 8.07 12.91 -25.30
C LEU A 383 8.18 12.56 -26.79
N GLU A 384 8.61 11.34 -27.13
CA GLU A 384 8.66 10.84 -28.51
C GLU A 384 7.27 10.78 -29.16
N SER A 385 6.23 10.52 -28.35
CA SER A 385 4.84 10.45 -28.81
C SER A 385 4.18 11.83 -28.99
N GLY A 386 4.86 12.92 -28.59
CA GLY A 386 4.40 14.29 -28.84
C GLY A 386 3.90 15.06 -27.62
N VAL A 387 4.08 14.51 -26.41
CA VAL A 387 3.95 15.26 -25.15
C VAL A 387 5.11 16.27 -25.05
N VAL A 388 4.84 17.45 -24.51
CA VAL A 388 5.81 18.55 -24.39
C VAL A 388 6.15 18.83 -22.94
N HIS A 389 5.14 18.81 -22.07
CA HIS A 389 5.28 19.01 -20.63
C HIS A 389 5.00 17.69 -19.93
N TRP A 390 6.02 17.17 -19.26
CA TRP A 390 5.95 15.94 -18.47
C TRP A 390 6.21 16.28 -17.01
N GLY A 391 5.39 15.72 -16.12
CA GLY A 391 5.59 15.73 -14.68
C GLY A 391 5.28 14.38 -14.10
N ARG A 392 5.82 14.09 -12.91
CA ARG A 392 5.49 12.89 -12.14
C ARG A 392 5.20 13.30 -10.70
N VAL A 393 4.11 12.77 -10.15
CA VAL A 393 3.81 12.86 -8.74
C VAL A 393 4.80 12.01 -7.94
N PRO A 394 5.49 12.56 -6.93
CA PRO A 394 6.36 11.77 -6.06
C PRO A 394 5.55 10.70 -5.32
N ALA A 395 6.17 9.58 -5.00
CA ALA A 395 5.56 8.63 -4.08
C ALA A 395 5.38 9.28 -2.70
N LEU A 396 4.40 8.80 -1.92
CA LEU A 396 4.07 9.37 -0.61
C LEU A 396 5.27 9.36 0.37
N ASN A 397 6.13 8.35 0.30
CA ASN A 397 7.29 8.17 1.18
C ASN A 397 6.89 8.38 2.65
N CYS A 398 7.52 9.35 3.33
CA CYS A 398 7.23 9.72 4.71
C CYS A 398 6.38 10.99 4.85
N THR A 399 5.51 11.29 3.88
CA THR A 399 4.59 12.45 3.96
C THR A 399 3.81 12.42 5.28
N SER A 400 3.83 13.51 6.03
CA SER A 400 3.34 13.54 7.42
C SER A 400 1.86 13.17 7.55
N SER A 401 1.02 13.62 6.61
CA SER A 401 -0.41 13.28 6.59
C SER A 401 -0.63 11.78 6.34
N PHE A 402 0.13 11.19 5.43
CA PHE A 402 0.11 9.76 5.16
C PHE A 402 0.57 8.94 6.37
N ILE A 403 1.69 9.30 7.00
CA ILE A 403 2.18 8.61 8.21
C ILE A 403 1.15 8.68 9.35
N THR A 404 0.51 9.84 9.51
CA THR A 404 -0.54 10.01 10.53
C THR A 404 -1.73 9.12 10.25
N ASP A 405 -2.18 9.05 8.99
CA ASP A 405 -3.29 8.18 8.58
C ASP A 405 -2.98 6.69 8.75
N MET A 406 -1.73 6.27 8.50
CA MET A 406 -1.30 4.89 8.76
C MET A 406 -1.29 4.55 10.25
N ALA A 407 -0.91 5.50 11.10
CA ALA A 407 -1.02 5.33 12.56
C ALA A 407 -2.50 5.23 12.99
N ASP A 408 -3.39 6.03 12.41
CA ASP A 408 -4.82 5.95 12.66
C ASP A 408 -5.41 4.61 12.19
N ALA A 409 -5.01 4.11 11.03
CA ALA A 409 -5.40 2.79 10.53
C ALA A 409 -5.02 1.66 11.51
N VAL A 410 -3.82 1.73 12.10
CA VAL A 410 -3.36 0.77 13.11
C VAL A 410 -4.25 0.84 14.35
N ILE A 411 -4.54 2.05 14.86
CA ILE A 411 -5.35 2.24 16.07
C ILE A 411 -6.78 1.73 15.85
N GLU A 412 -7.38 2.04 14.70
CA GLU A 412 -8.71 1.57 14.31
C GLU A 412 -8.78 0.04 14.18
N ALA A 413 -7.68 -0.60 13.75
CA ALA A 413 -7.62 -2.05 13.57
C ALA A 413 -7.41 -2.82 14.89
N LEU A 414 -6.75 -2.23 15.88
CA LEU A 414 -6.39 -2.91 17.15
C LEU A 414 -7.57 -3.63 17.85
N PRO A 415 -8.79 -3.05 17.95
CA PRO A 415 -9.93 -3.73 18.59
C PRO A 415 -10.39 -5.00 17.87
N SER A 416 -10.06 -5.17 16.58
CA SER A 416 -10.43 -6.34 15.78
C SER A 416 -9.45 -7.52 15.91
N ALA A 417 -8.38 -7.37 16.69
CA ALA A 417 -7.34 -8.38 16.81
C ALA A 417 -7.88 -9.67 17.46
N MET A 418 -7.74 -10.79 16.75
CA MET A 418 -8.15 -12.12 17.21
C MET A 418 -7.05 -13.14 16.97
N ALA A 419 -6.99 -14.20 17.79
CA ALA A 419 -6.04 -15.28 17.55
C ALA A 419 -6.33 -15.92 16.17
N ILE A 420 -5.28 -16.15 15.38
CA ILE A 420 -5.39 -16.76 14.06
C ILE A 420 -5.92 -18.19 14.25
N SER A 421 -7.19 -18.38 13.93
CA SER A 421 -7.90 -19.67 14.02
C SER A 421 -8.02 -20.30 12.63
N THR A 422 -8.08 -21.62 12.56
CA THR A 422 -8.41 -22.34 11.32
C THR A 422 -9.84 -21.99 10.85
N PRO A 423 -10.08 -21.76 9.55
CA PRO A 423 -11.43 -21.87 9.02
C PRO A 423 -11.86 -23.34 9.13
N ASN A 424 -13.00 -23.60 9.77
CA ASN A 424 -13.62 -24.93 9.69
C ASN A 424 -14.01 -25.20 8.24
N ALA A 425 -13.37 -26.17 7.61
CA ALA A 425 -13.78 -26.66 6.31
C ALA A 425 -15.10 -27.43 6.45
N THR A 426 -16.21 -26.77 6.11
CA THR A 426 -17.48 -27.43 5.81
C THR A 426 -18.05 -26.84 4.53
N THR A 427 -17.68 -27.44 3.40
CA THR A 427 -18.56 -27.56 2.23
C THR A 427 -18.05 -28.71 1.36
N GLU A 428 -18.64 -29.88 1.56
CA GLU A 428 -18.56 -31.05 0.68
C GLU A 428 -19.34 -30.78 -0.63
N GLU A 429 -18.82 -29.89 -1.48
CA GLU A 429 -19.35 -29.74 -2.86
C GLU A 429 -18.24 -29.57 -3.92
N ALA A 430 -16.96 -29.50 -3.50
CA ALA A 430 -15.85 -29.16 -4.39
C ALA A 430 -15.14 -30.37 -5.07
N GLU A 431 -15.55 -31.61 -4.81
CA GLU A 431 -14.82 -32.79 -5.33
C GLU A 431 -15.20 -33.21 -6.76
N ASN A 432 -16.36 -32.80 -7.29
CA ASN A 432 -16.82 -33.27 -8.61
C ASN A 432 -16.42 -32.41 -9.82
N ASP A 433 -15.81 -31.23 -9.62
CA ASP A 433 -15.39 -30.35 -10.73
C ASP A 433 -13.88 -30.39 -11.01
N LEU A 434 -13.12 -31.14 -10.21
CA LEU A 434 -11.65 -31.19 -10.27
C LEU A 434 -11.12 -31.87 -11.55
N LEU A 435 -11.84 -32.87 -12.07
CA LEU A 435 -11.42 -33.64 -13.24
C LEU A 435 -11.68 -32.88 -14.57
N GLY A 436 -12.75 -32.07 -14.62
CA GLY A 436 -13.06 -31.21 -15.76
C GLY A 436 -12.14 -30.00 -15.87
N TYR A 437 -11.74 -29.42 -14.73
CA TYR A 437 -10.79 -28.31 -14.64
C TYR A 437 -9.35 -28.72 -14.99
N GLY A 438 -8.95 -29.95 -14.65
CA GLY A 438 -7.59 -30.45 -14.89
C GLY A 438 -7.22 -30.54 -16.38
N ILE A 439 -8.19 -30.76 -17.27
CA ILE A 439 -7.95 -30.93 -18.71
C ILE A 439 -7.86 -29.56 -19.42
N LYS A 440 -8.57 -28.53 -18.95
CA LYS A 440 -8.54 -27.18 -19.54
C LYS A 440 -7.28 -26.37 -19.17
N LEU A 441 -6.68 -26.62 -18.00
CA LEU A 441 -5.44 -25.98 -17.55
C LEU A 441 -4.17 -26.52 -18.24
N ALA A 442 -4.23 -27.74 -18.81
CA ALA A 442 -3.06 -28.41 -19.37
C ALA A 442 -2.56 -27.81 -20.70
N PHE A 443 -3.44 -27.25 -21.54
CA PHE A 443 -3.06 -26.86 -22.91
C PHE A 443 -2.63 -25.40 -23.06
N GLY A 444 -3.08 -24.49 -22.19
CA GLY A 444 -2.61 -23.09 -22.20
C GLY A 444 -1.20 -22.92 -21.61
N SER A 445 -0.90 -23.67 -20.55
CA SER A 445 0.37 -23.59 -19.80
C SER A 445 1.57 -24.12 -20.60
N ILE A 446 1.39 -25.16 -21.42
CA ILE A 446 2.50 -25.79 -22.16
C ILE A 446 2.91 -24.96 -23.38
N LEU A 447 1.95 -24.31 -24.06
CA LEU A 447 2.25 -23.45 -25.20
C LEU A 447 2.92 -22.13 -24.76
N ALA A 448 2.45 -21.52 -23.65
CA ALA A 448 3.10 -20.38 -23.03
C ALA A 448 4.53 -20.73 -22.53
N PHE A 449 4.73 -21.96 -22.05
CA PHE A 449 6.03 -22.47 -21.60
C PHE A 449 7.03 -22.66 -22.75
N ILE A 450 6.60 -23.16 -23.91
CA ILE A 450 7.46 -23.30 -25.10
C ILE A 450 7.82 -21.92 -25.68
N LEU A 451 6.87 -20.97 -25.68
CA LEU A 451 7.07 -19.62 -26.21
C LEU A 451 7.97 -18.74 -25.31
N LEU A 452 7.98 -18.98 -23.99
CA LEU A 452 8.91 -18.32 -23.06
C LEU A 452 10.36 -18.78 -23.22
N LEU A 453 10.59 -20.04 -23.57
CA LEU A 453 11.93 -20.64 -23.59
C LEU A 453 12.63 -20.52 -24.94
N PHE A 454 11.90 -20.29 -26.04
CA PHE A 454 12.47 -20.25 -27.39
C PHE A 454 11.89 -19.13 -28.25
N PRO A 455 12.29 -17.85 -28.07
CA PRO A 455 11.82 -16.75 -28.90
C PRO A 455 12.15 -16.91 -30.40
N ARG A 456 13.16 -17.74 -30.74
CA ARG A 456 13.53 -18.06 -32.13
C ARG A 456 12.57 -19.02 -32.86
N VAL A 457 11.67 -19.72 -32.15
CA VAL A 457 10.70 -20.64 -32.79
C VAL A 457 9.60 -19.86 -33.51
N ILE A 458 9.30 -18.63 -33.11
CA ILE A 458 8.34 -17.75 -33.79
C ILE A 458 8.83 -17.36 -35.19
N SER A 459 10.16 -17.20 -35.37
CA SER A 459 10.74 -16.89 -36.68
C SER A 459 10.76 -18.07 -37.65
N ALA A 460 10.68 -19.32 -37.16
CA ALA A 460 10.66 -20.51 -38.00
C ALA A 460 9.25 -20.86 -38.51
N PHE A 461 8.20 -20.55 -37.73
CA PHE A 461 6.82 -20.80 -38.14
C PHE A 461 6.25 -19.75 -39.11
N LYS A 462 6.80 -18.52 -39.12
CA LYS A 462 6.35 -17.46 -40.05
C LYS A 462 6.71 -17.75 -41.52
N ASN A 463 7.64 -18.67 -41.79
CA ASN A 463 8.08 -19.04 -43.13
C ASN A 463 7.34 -20.27 -43.72
N TYR A 464 6.38 -20.85 -43.00
CA TYR A 464 5.61 -22.02 -43.46
C TYR A 464 4.11 -21.77 -43.61
N ILE A 465 3.66 -20.51 -43.45
CA ILE A 465 2.30 -20.08 -43.76
C ILE A 465 2.41 -18.87 -44.68
N VAL A 466 2.55 -19.16 -45.98
CA VAL A 466 2.20 -18.29 -47.11
C VAL A 466 1.14 -19.02 -47.90
#